data_AF-A0A8J3U0N3-F1
#
_entry.id   AF-A0A8J3U0N3-F1
#
_cell.length_a   1.000
_cell.length_b   1.000
_cell.length_c   1.000
_cell.angle_alpha   90.00
_cell.angle_beta   90.00
_cell.angle_gamma   90.00
#
_symmetry.space_group_name_H-M   'P 1'
#
loop_
_entity.id
_entity.type
_entity.pdbx_description
1 polymer ?
#
loop_
_entity_poly.entity_id
_entity_poly.type
_entity_poly.pdbx_seq_one_letter_code
_entity_poly.pdbx_strand_id
1 'polypeptide(L)'
;MYDYYLGGKDNFAADREAAEKIIAILPNLRDIARENREFLVRAVSYLSGQGIRQFLDIGAGLPTQRNVHQVAQELAPESRVVYVDNDPIVLTHARALLSENSRVITVDADMRKPQALLDHPAVRGHLDFSQPVAILLLGVLHFVPDDDEAADIAATFRSALTPGGYLVVSHGSIAPLSEDQEREGQQVFSRTSAPGAASRTPEQVSAFFEGLDLVEPGVVALQKWRPLDVPIVKQGEAGAVGGVARHTPA
;
A
#
# COMPACT_ATOMS: atom_id res chain seq x y z
N MET A 1 -14.74 0.01 1.72
CA MET A 1 -14.54 0.40 3.16
C MET A 1 -13.47 1.48 3.36
N TYR A 2 -12.26 1.34 2.79
CA TYR A 2 -11.14 2.28 3.04
C TYR A 2 -11.45 3.74 2.68
N ASP A 3 -12.12 3.99 1.55
CA ASP A 3 -12.59 5.32 1.15
C ASP A 3 -13.47 5.98 2.25
N TYR A 4 -14.36 5.20 2.87
CA TYR A 4 -15.22 5.69 3.95
C TYR A 4 -14.42 6.08 5.21
N TYR A 5 -13.36 5.35 5.55
CA TYR A 5 -12.49 5.72 6.69
C TYR A 5 -11.82 7.08 6.48
N LEU A 6 -11.55 7.43 5.22
CA LEU A 6 -10.98 8.71 4.82
C LEU A 6 -12.01 9.83 4.67
N GLY A 7 -13.30 9.54 4.89
CA GLY A 7 -14.40 10.50 4.70
C GLY A 7 -14.78 10.73 3.24
N GLY A 8 -14.37 9.82 2.35
CA GLY A 8 -14.74 9.83 0.94
C GLY A 8 -16.21 9.46 0.69
N LYS A 9 -16.62 9.60 -0.57
CA LYS A 9 -18.00 9.38 -1.02
C LYS A 9 -18.14 8.18 -1.95
N ASP A 10 -17.03 7.60 -2.38
CA ASP A 10 -16.98 6.48 -3.31
C ASP A 10 -17.06 5.18 -2.51
N ASN A 11 -18.20 4.96 -1.87
CA ASN A 11 -18.46 3.79 -1.06
C ASN A 11 -19.95 3.45 -1.05
N PHE A 12 -20.27 2.16 -1.01
CA PHE A 12 -21.65 1.69 -0.98
C PHE A 12 -22.18 1.63 0.46
N ALA A 13 -23.51 1.47 0.61
CA ALA A 13 -24.12 1.32 1.93
C ALA A 13 -23.54 0.13 2.71
N ALA A 14 -23.27 -0.99 2.02
CA ALA A 14 -22.63 -2.17 2.60
C ALA A 14 -21.21 -1.89 3.12
N ASP A 15 -20.41 -1.09 2.39
CA ASP A 15 -19.09 -0.66 2.83
C ASP A 15 -19.16 0.14 4.13
N ARG A 16 -20.12 1.06 4.23
CA ARG A 16 -20.30 1.90 5.43
C ARG A 16 -20.70 1.06 6.63
N GLU A 17 -21.64 0.13 6.44
CA GLU A 17 -22.07 -0.78 7.50
C GLU A 17 -20.92 -1.67 7.99
N ALA A 18 -20.15 -2.26 7.06
CA ALA A 18 -18.98 -3.06 7.41
C ALA A 18 -17.89 -2.20 8.10
N ALA A 19 -17.65 -0.99 7.59
CA ALA A 19 -16.69 -0.06 8.16
C ALA A 19 -17.02 0.34 9.59
N GLU A 20 -18.28 0.68 9.90
CA GLU A 20 -18.70 1.01 11.26
C GLU A 20 -18.54 -0.16 12.23
N LYS A 21 -18.75 -1.40 11.77
CA LYS A 21 -18.49 -2.60 12.58
C LYS A 21 -17.02 -2.76 12.91
N ILE A 22 -16.13 -2.57 11.94
CA ILE A 22 -14.68 -2.61 12.22
C ILE A 22 -14.25 -1.43 13.11
N ILE A 23 -14.80 -0.22 12.91
CA ILE A 23 -14.50 0.94 13.77
C ILE A 23 -14.91 0.67 15.23
N ALA A 24 -16.00 -0.07 15.48
CA ALA A 24 -16.37 -0.47 16.83
C ALA A 24 -15.33 -1.39 17.49
N ILE A 25 -14.66 -2.24 16.70
CA ILE A 25 -13.58 -3.15 17.14
C ILE A 25 -12.25 -2.37 17.32
N LEU A 26 -11.94 -1.49 16.37
CA LEU A 26 -10.73 -0.68 16.27
C LEU A 26 -11.08 0.81 16.13
N PRO A 27 -11.32 1.51 17.26
CA PRO A 27 -11.78 2.91 17.24
C PRO A 27 -10.83 3.90 16.54
N ASN A 28 -9.53 3.57 16.49
CA ASN A 28 -8.50 4.39 15.85
C ASN A 28 -8.35 4.13 14.33
N LEU A 29 -9.18 3.28 13.71
CA LEU A 29 -9.01 2.87 12.31
C LEU A 29 -9.05 4.03 11.30
N ARG A 30 -9.87 5.05 11.57
CA ARG A 30 -9.90 6.27 10.74
C ARG A 30 -8.56 7.01 10.77
N ASP A 31 -7.93 7.08 11.93
CA ASP A 31 -6.63 7.75 12.09
C ASP A 31 -5.53 6.91 11.42
N ILE A 32 -5.56 5.58 11.56
CA ILE A 32 -4.66 4.66 10.86
C ILE A 32 -4.77 4.85 9.34
N ALA A 33 -5.99 4.91 8.80
CA ALA A 33 -6.21 5.10 7.38
C ALA A 33 -5.61 6.41 6.88
N ARG A 34 -5.81 7.52 7.62
CA ARG A 34 -5.21 8.83 7.28
C ARG A 34 -3.69 8.79 7.36
N GLU A 35 -3.11 8.19 8.40
CA GLU A 35 -1.66 8.08 8.54
C GLU A 35 -1.02 7.23 7.43
N ASN A 36 -1.71 6.19 6.96
CA ASN A 36 -1.28 5.44 5.78
C ASN A 36 -1.24 6.30 4.52
N ARG A 37 -2.20 7.21 4.33
CA ARG A 37 -2.17 8.17 3.21
C ARG A 37 -1.06 9.19 3.34
N GLU A 38 -0.82 9.72 4.54
CA GLU A 38 0.29 10.66 4.74
C GLU A 38 1.65 9.96 4.56
N PHE A 39 1.79 8.71 5.01
CA PHE A 39 2.98 7.90 4.76
C PHE A 39 3.21 7.69 3.25
N LEU A 40 2.16 7.35 2.49
CA LEU A 40 2.24 7.25 1.02
C LEU A 40 2.81 8.53 0.42
N VAL A 41 2.26 9.69 0.77
CA VAL A 41 2.70 10.98 0.24
C VAL A 41 4.18 11.22 0.56
N ARG A 42 4.60 10.97 1.81
CA ARG A 42 6.01 11.14 2.23
C ARG A 42 6.95 10.18 1.50
N ALA A 43 6.58 8.90 1.40
CA ALA A 43 7.38 7.88 0.72
C ALA A 43 7.53 8.21 -0.77
N VAL A 44 6.44 8.50 -1.48
CA VAL A 44 6.47 8.84 -2.90
C VAL A 44 7.24 10.13 -3.16
N SER A 45 7.08 11.15 -2.32
CA SER A 45 7.84 12.40 -2.43
C SER A 45 9.34 12.15 -2.24
N TYR A 46 9.72 11.36 -1.23
CA TYR A 46 11.10 10.96 -1.00
C TYR A 46 11.67 10.23 -2.22
N LEU A 47 10.99 9.20 -2.71
CA LEU A 47 11.43 8.40 -3.87
C LEU A 47 11.57 9.23 -5.14
N SER A 48 10.63 10.14 -5.39
CA SER A 48 10.69 11.08 -6.51
C SER A 48 11.91 11.99 -6.40
N GLY A 49 12.21 12.48 -5.19
CA GLY A 49 13.44 13.23 -4.88
C GLY A 49 14.73 12.41 -5.02
N GLN A 50 14.67 11.08 -4.87
CA GLN A 50 15.80 10.16 -5.12
C GLN A 50 15.99 9.82 -6.62
N GLY A 51 15.15 10.35 -7.51
CA GLY A 51 15.26 10.13 -8.95
C GLY A 51 14.37 9.01 -9.50
N ILE A 52 13.51 8.39 -8.68
CA ILE A 52 12.54 7.40 -9.18
C ILE A 52 11.49 8.09 -10.06
N ARG A 53 11.21 7.49 -11.22
CA ARG A 53 10.22 7.96 -12.20
C ARG A 53 9.20 6.90 -12.59
N GLN A 54 9.26 5.73 -11.96
CA GLN A 54 8.45 4.57 -12.30
C GLN A 54 7.90 3.95 -11.02
N PHE A 55 6.58 3.88 -10.93
CA PHE A 55 5.90 3.40 -9.74
C PHE A 55 4.92 2.29 -10.12
N LEU A 56 5.02 1.15 -9.43
CA LEU A 56 4.05 0.07 -9.46
C LEU A 56 3.32 0.06 -8.12
N ASP A 57 2.07 0.52 -8.11
CA ASP A 57 1.25 0.61 -6.90
C ASP A 57 0.21 -0.51 -6.87
N ILE A 58 0.37 -1.44 -5.93
CA ILE A 58 -0.35 -2.71 -5.88
C ILE A 58 -1.38 -2.68 -4.76
N GLY A 59 -2.63 -2.94 -5.13
CA GLY A 59 -3.80 -2.72 -4.28
C GLY A 59 -4.07 -1.22 -4.08
N ALA A 60 -4.08 -0.49 -5.19
CA ALA A 60 -4.22 0.97 -5.23
C ALA A 60 -5.50 1.46 -4.51
N GLY A 61 -6.55 0.64 -4.51
CA GLY A 61 -7.86 0.99 -4.01
C GLY A 61 -8.51 2.11 -4.83
N LEU A 62 -9.62 2.63 -4.32
CA LEU A 62 -10.31 3.73 -4.98
C LEU A 62 -9.43 4.97 -5.02
N PRO A 63 -9.48 5.74 -6.13
CA PRO A 63 -8.78 7.03 -6.19
C PRO A 63 -9.22 7.95 -5.06
N THR A 64 -8.26 8.52 -4.34
CA THR A 64 -8.51 9.47 -3.24
C THR A 64 -7.74 10.77 -3.48
N GLN A 65 -7.54 11.61 -2.46
CA GLN A 65 -6.68 12.78 -2.59
C GLN A 65 -5.18 12.41 -2.53
N ARG A 66 -4.37 13.11 -3.32
CA ARG A 66 -2.91 12.94 -3.42
C ARG A 66 -2.52 11.49 -3.72
N ASN A 67 -3.03 10.98 -4.85
CA ASN A 67 -2.65 9.67 -5.36
C ASN A 67 -1.17 9.64 -5.77
N VAL A 68 -0.56 8.45 -5.84
CA VAL A 68 0.86 8.25 -6.19
C VAL A 68 1.28 9.08 -7.42
N HIS A 69 0.52 9.06 -8.52
CA HIS A 69 0.86 9.82 -9.72
C HIS A 69 0.80 11.33 -9.50
N GLN A 70 -0.13 11.85 -8.70
CA GLN A 70 -0.24 13.27 -8.41
C GLN A 70 1.00 13.73 -7.65
N VAL A 71 1.36 13.02 -6.57
CA VAL A 71 2.54 13.32 -5.76
C VAL A 71 3.82 13.19 -6.60
N ALA A 72 3.98 12.11 -7.37
CA ALA A 72 5.16 11.90 -8.20
C ALA A 72 5.29 12.95 -9.32
N GLN A 73 4.19 13.29 -10.00
CA GLN A 73 4.19 14.21 -11.14
C GLN A 73 4.28 15.68 -10.72
N GLU A 74 3.91 16.03 -9.49
CA GLU A 74 4.19 17.34 -8.90
C GLU A 74 5.70 17.62 -8.84
N LEU A 75 6.51 16.61 -8.52
CA LEU A 75 7.98 16.73 -8.46
C LEU A 75 8.67 16.42 -9.80
N ALA A 76 8.11 15.50 -10.58
CA ALA A 76 8.68 15.00 -11.82
C ALA A 76 7.55 14.63 -12.81
N PRO A 77 7.10 15.59 -13.66
CA PRO A 77 5.94 15.42 -14.56
C PRO A 77 6.05 14.24 -15.53
N GLU A 78 7.26 13.75 -15.78
CA GLU A 78 7.53 12.58 -16.62
C GLU A 78 7.22 11.24 -15.96
N SER A 79 6.97 11.22 -14.64
CA SER A 79 6.78 10.02 -13.84
C SER A 79 5.62 9.17 -14.35
N ARG A 80 5.85 7.86 -14.41
CA ARG A 80 4.91 6.84 -14.84
C ARG A 80 4.43 6.02 -13.66
N VAL A 81 3.12 5.73 -13.65
CA VAL A 81 2.50 4.94 -12.59
C VAL A 81 1.64 3.84 -13.21
N VAL A 82 1.78 2.63 -12.70
CA VAL A 82 0.82 1.55 -12.92
C VAL A 82 0.12 1.27 -11.61
N TYR A 83 -1.19 1.50 -11.59
CA TYR A 83 -2.06 1.07 -10.51
C TYR A 83 -2.54 -0.35 -10.78
N VAL A 84 -2.46 -1.22 -9.79
CA VAL A 84 -2.98 -2.59 -9.85
C VAL A 84 -4.03 -2.77 -8.77
N ASP A 85 -5.17 -3.34 -9.15
CA ASP A 85 -6.21 -3.75 -8.22
C ASP A 85 -7.00 -4.92 -8.83
N ASN A 86 -7.67 -5.71 -7.99
CA ASN A 86 -8.53 -6.81 -8.43
C ASN A 86 -10.02 -6.53 -8.18
N ASP A 87 -10.38 -5.36 -7.61
CA ASP A 87 -11.75 -4.91 -7.47
C ASP A 87 -12.24 -4.23 -8.77
N PRO A 88 -13.25 -4.78 -9.47
CA PRO A 88 -13.81 -4.20 -10.68
C PRO A 88 -14.31 -2.76 -10.50
N ILE A 89 -14.76 -2.39 -9.30
CA ILE A 89 -15.22 -1.03 -8.98
C ILE A 89 -14.03 -0.07 -9.00
N VAL A 90 -12.91 -0.44 -8.38
CA VAL A 90 -11.66 0.35 -8.41
C VAL A 90 -11.22 0.58 -9.84
N LEU A 91 -11.14 -0.49 -10.62
CA LEU A 91 -10.69 -0.45 -12.01
C LEU A 91 -11.59 0.44 -12.88
N THR A 92 -12.91 0.40 -12.65
CA THR A 92 -13.87 1.23 -13.39
C THR A 92 -13.70 2.72 -13.07
N HIS A 93 -13.58 3.08 -11.79
CA HIS A 93 -13.40 4.48 -11.38
C HIS A 93 -12.03 5.03 -11.80
N ALA A 94 -10.98 4.24 -11.63
CA ALA A 94 -9.63 4.63 -12.01
C ALA A 94 -9.51 4.91 -13.52
N ARG A 95 -10.10 4.05 -14.37
CA ARG A 95 -10.10 4.27 -15.84
C ARG A 95 -10.80 5.57 -16.24
N ALA A 96 -11.90 5.91 -15.58
CA ALA A 96 -12.60 7.17 -15.86
C ALA A 96 -11.75 8.39 -15.46
N LEU A 97 -11.19 8.38 -14.25
CA LEU A 97 -10.45 9.49 -13.68
C LEU A 97 -9.07 9.71 -14.32
N LEU A 98 -8.44 8.66 -14.85
CA LEU A 98 -7.06 8.70 -15.35
C LEU A 98 -6.98 8.78 -16.89
N SER A 99 -8.13 8.84 -17.57
CA SER A 99 -8.22 8.76 -19.04
C SER A 99 -7.42 9.84 -19.79
N GLU A 100 -7.17 11.00 -19.17
CA GLU A 100 -6.42 12.10 -19.79
C GLU A 100 -4.91 12.05 -19.53
N ASN A 101 -4.43 11.12 -18.69
CA ASN A 101 -3.01 11.02 -18.32
C ASN A 101 -2.37 9.75 -18.88
N SER A 102 -1.73 9.87 -20.05
CA SER A 102 -1.06 8.75 -20.73
C SER A 102 0.12 8.16 -19.97
N ARG A 103 0.59 8.79 -18.88
CA ARG A 103 1.65 8.26 -18.00
C ARG A 103 1.11 7.40 -16.88
N VAL A 104 -0.21 7.24 -16.79
CA VAL A 104 -0.86 6.47 -15.73
C VAL A 104 -1.79 5.45 -16.36
N ILE A 105 -1.67 4.20 -15.94
CA ILE A 105 -2.60 3.14 -16.34
C ILE A 105 -3.09 2.36 -15.13
N THR A 106 -4.18 1.64 -15.31
CA THR A 106 -4.74 0.72 -14.31
C THR A 106 -4.81 -0.68 -14.89
N VAL A 107 -4.35 -1.68 -14.13
CA VAL A 107 -4.28 -3.08 -14.54
C VAL A 107 -5.10 -3.94 -13.56
N ASP A 108 -5.90 -4.83 -14.13
CA ASP A 108 -6.62 -5.88 -13.40
C ASP A 108 -5.67 -7.04 -13.14
N ALA A 109 -5.18 -7.16 -11.90
CA ALA A 109 -4.33 -8.27 -11.49
C ALA A 109 -4.39 -8.51 -9.98
N ASP A 110 -4.03 -9.71 -9.58
CA ASP A 110 -4.03 -10.16 -8.19
C ASP A 110 -2.59 -10.19 -7.65
N MET A 111 -2.34 -9.52 -6.52
CA MET A 111 -1.03 -9.52 -5.85
C MET A 111 -0.58 -10.91 -5.42
N ARG A 112 -1.50 -11.86 -5.22
CA ARG A 112 -1.21 -13.27 -4.90
C ARG A 112 -0.67 -14.04 -6.09
N LYS A 113 -0.62 -13.42 -7.27
CA LYS A 113 0.02 -13.96 -8.48
C LYS A 113 1.15 -13.01 -8.93
N PRO A 114 2.16 -12.77 -8.07
CA PRO A 114 3.12 -11.68 -8.26
C PRO A 114 3.92 -11.80 -9.56
N GLN A 115 4.34 -13.02 -9.94
CA GLN A 115 5.06 -13.24 -11.20
C GLN A 115 4.19 -12.91 -12.43
N ALA A 116 2.92 -13.34 -12.44
CA ALA A 116 2.00 -13.05 -13.53
C ALA A 116 1.68 -11.55 -13.63
N LEU A 117 1.59 -10.85 -12.50
CA LEU A 117 1.44 -9.39 -12.44
C LEU A 117 2.67 -8.69 -13.03
N LEU A 118 3.89 -9.08 -12.62
CA LEU A 118 5.14 -8.53 -13.15
C LEU A 118 5.29 -8.79 -14.65
N ASP A 119 4.84 -9.95 -15.15
CA ASP A 119 4.88 -10.32 -16.57
C ASP A 119 3.68 -9.80 -17.36
N HIS A 120 2.73 -9.13 -16.71
CA HIS A 120 1.54 -8.63 -17.37
C HIS A 120 1.92 -7.66 -18.50
N PRO A 121 1.45 -7.86 -19.75
CA PRO A 121 1.88 -7.07 -20.90
C PRO A 121 1.71 -5.57 -20.73
N ALA A 122 0.62 -5.12 -20.09
CA ALA A 122 0.40 -3.70 -19.82
C ALA A 122 1.39 -3.14 -18.77
N VAL A 123 1.79 -3.94 -17.77
CA VAL A 123 2.80 -3.53 -16.78
C VAL A 123 4.16 -3.39 -17.46
N ARG A 124 4.59 -4.41 -18.21
CA ARG A 124 5.85 -4.42 -18.98
C ARG A 124 5.91 -3.38 -20.10
N GLY A 125 4.77 -3.07 -20.70
CA GLY A 125 4.69 -2.06 -21.75
C GLY A 125 4.76 -0.62 -21.21
N HIS A 126 4.43 -0.42 -19.93
CA HIS A 126 4.37 0.91 -19.32
C HIS A 126 5.59 1.23 -18.47
N LEU A 127 6.11 0.24 -17.75
CA LEU A 127 7.29 0.32 -16.88
C LEU A 127 8.46 -0.48 -17.45
N ASP A 128 9.63 0.15 -17.48
CA ASP A 128 10.90 -0.45 -17.84
C ASP A 128 11.64 -0.94 -16.59
N PHE A 129 11.57 -2.25 -16.34
CA PHE A 129 12.25 -2.91 -15.22
C PHE A 129 13.76 -3.05 -15.41
N SER A 130 14.33 -2.64 -16.54
CA SER A 130 15.79 -2.49 -16.67
C SER A 130 16.31 -1.23 -15.98
N GLN A 131 15.40 -0.31 -15.63
CA GLN A 131 15.65 0.91 -14.87
C GLN A 131 15.06 0.79 -13.46
N PRO A 132 15.47 1.65 -12.51
CA PRO A 132 14.88 1.68 -11.18
C PRO A 132 13.35 1.88 -11.19
N VAL A 133 12.64 1.02 -10.48
CA VAL A 133 11.20 1.07 -10.23
C VAL A 133 10.97 1.07 -8.72
N ALA A 134 9.99 1.83 -8.24
CA ALA A 134 9.44 1.68 -6.90
C ALA A 134 8.20 0.79 -6.93
N ILE A 135 8.20 -0.29 -6.14
CA ILE A 135 7.05 -1.17 -5.94
C ILE A 135 6.43 -0.85 -4.57
N LEU A 136 5.14 -0.56 -4.55
CA LEU A 136 4.40 -0.11 -3.37
C LEU A 136 3.36 -1.16 -2.98
N LEU A 137 3.45 -1.65 -1.74
CA LEU A 137 2.52 -2.57 -1.09
C LEU A 137 1.95 -1.88 0.16
N LEU A 138 1.11 -0.87 -0.06
CA LEU A 138 0.66 0.04 0.99
C LEU A 138 -0.66 -0.40 1.61
N GLY A 139 -0.60 -1.16 2.71
CA GLY A 139 -1.78 -1.58 3.43
C GLY A 139 -2.52 -2.71 2.72
N VAL A 140 -1.79 -3.64 2.11
CA VAL A 140 -2.37 -4.74 1.32
C VAL A 140 -1.94 -6.12 1.82
N LEU A 141 -0.70 -6.27 2.32
CA LEU A 141 -0.18 -7.57 2.77
C LEU A 141 -0.91 -8.12 4.01
N HIS A 142 -1.61 -7.29 4.79
CA HIS A 142 -2.46 -7.80 5.86
C HIS A 142 -3.68 -8.59 5.35
N PHE A 143 -4.09 -8.40 4.08
CA PHE A 143 -5.14 -9.21 3.45
C PHE A 143 -4.65 -10.59 2.96
N VAL A 144 -3.40 -10.94 3.24
CA VAL A 144 -2.82 -12.27 3.03
C VAL A 144 -2.61 -12.90 4.41
N PRO A 145 -3.53 -13.79 4.85
CA PRO A 145 -3.47 -14.33 6.21
C PRO A 145 -2.31 -15.28 6.45
N ASP A 146 -1.92 -16.02 5.42
CA ASP A 146 -0.80 -16.96 5.48
C ASP A 146 0.53 -16.18 5.44
N ASP A 147 1.41 -16.45 6.41
CA ASP A 147 2.68 -15.73 6.56
C ASP A 147 3.71 -16.12 5.50
N ASP A 148 3.74 -17.40 5.10
CA ASP A 148 4.64 -17.88 4.07
C ASP A 148 4.23 -17.31 2.69
N GLU A 149 2.93 -17.29 2.40
CA GLU A 149 2.38 -16.68 1.18
C GLU A 149 2.71 -15.17 1.13
N ALA A 150 2.54 -14.44 2.24
CA ALA A 150 2.86 -13.02 2.29
C ALA A 150 4.37 -12.75 2.10
N ALA A 151 5.22 -13.60 2.69
CA ALA A 151 6.67 -13.53 2.52
C ALA A 151 7.09 -13.82 1.07
N ASP A 152 6.50 -14.82 0.43
CA ASP A 152 6.75 -15.19 -0.97
C ASP A 152 6.32 -14.09 -1.95
N ILE A 153 5.17 -13.46 -1.70
CA ILE A 153 4.71 -12.29 -2.47
C ILE A 153 5.73 -11.16 -2.37
N ALA A 154 6.14 -10.79 -1.15
CA ALA A 154 7.13 -9.74 -0.94
C ALA A 154 8.47 -10.10 -1.60
N ALA A 155 8.94 -11.34 -1.43
CA ALA A 155 10.18 -11.84 -2.04
C ALA A 155 10.16 -11.73 -3.56
N THR A 156 9.06 -12.13 -4.21
CA THR A 156 8.93 -12.05 -5.67
C THR A 156 9.04 -10.61 -6.17
N PHE A 157 8.41 -9.65 -5.49
CA PHE A 157 8.54 -8.23 -5.84
C PHE A 157 9.94 -7.69 -5.55
N ARG A 158 10.59 -8.09 -4.45
CA ARG A 158 12.00 -7.74 -4.18
C ARG A 158 12.92 -8.20 -5.31
N SER A 159 12.77 -9.45 -5.76
CA SER A 159 13.58 -10.04 -6.82
C SER A 159 13.41 -9.38 -8.19
N ALA A 160 12.32 -8.63 -8.40
CA ALA A 160 12.09 -7.87 -9.62
C ALA A 160 12.80 -6.51 -9.64
N LEU A 161 13.33 -6.04 -8.51
CA LEU A 161 14.02 -4.76 -8.42
C LEU A 161 15.40 -4.83 -9.07
N THR A 162 15.73 -3.81 -9.85
CA THR A 162 17.11 -3.54 -10.27
C THR A 162 17.84 -2.67 -9.25
N PRO A 163 19.19 -2.60 -9.28
CA PRO A 163 19.93 -1.67 -8.45
C PRO A 163 19.42 -0.23 -8.57
N GLY A 164 19.10 0.38 -7.43
CA GLY A 164 18.47 1.69 -7.33
C GLY A 164 16.94 1.64 -7.23
N GLY A 165 16.30 0.50 -7.47
CA GLY A 165 14.86 0.30 -7.23
C GLY A 165 14.50 0.28 -5.74
N TYR A 166 13.21 0.38 -5.45
CA TYR A 166 12.72 0.47 -4.08
C TYR A 166 11.51 -0.42 -3.83
N LEU A 167 11.43 -0.96 -2.61
CA LEU A 167 10.21 -1.55 -2.06
C LEU A 167 9.67 -0.63 -0.97
N VAL A 168 8.36 -0.39 -0.98
CA VAL A 168 7.64 0.31 0.08
C VAL A 168 6.56 -0.60 0.61
N VAL A 169 6.51 -0.79 1.92
CA VAL A 169 5.46 -1.58 2.58
C VAL A 169 4.87 -0.75 3.71
N SER A 170 3.54 -0.77 3.82
CA SER A 170 2.86 -0.45 5.07
C SER A 170 1.95 -1.61 5.46
N HIS A 171 1.84 -1.84 6.76
CA HIS A 171 1.10 -2.95 7.32
C HIS A 171 0.33 -2.46 8.55
N GLY A 172 -0.98 -2.62 8.51
CA GLY A 172 -1.88 -2.34 9.63
C GLY A 172 -2.12 -3.59 10.46
N SER A 173 -2.68 -3.43 11.66
CA SER A 173 -2.92 -4.55 12.59
C SER A 173 -1.64 -5.09 13.23
N ILE A 174 -0.91 -4.23 13.94
CA ILE A 174 0.38 -4.56 14.56
C ILE A 174 0.31 -4.90 16.05
N ALA A 175 -0.87 -4.75 16.65
CA ALA A 175 -1.13 -5.18 18.02
C ALA A 175 -2.02 -6.43 17.98
N PRO A 176 -1.75 -7.43 18.84
CA PRO A 176 -2.64 -8.57 18.97
C PRO A 176 -4.02 -8.08 19.39
N LEU A 177 -5.01 -8.38 18.57
CA LEU A 177 -6.41 -8.25 18.93
C LEU A 177 -6.73 -9.38 19.94
N SER A 178 -7.72 -9.18 20.81
CA SER A 178 -8.23 -10.34 21.57
C SER A 178 -8.81 -11.39 20.62
N GLU A 179 -8.85 -12.66 21.01
CA GLU A 179 -9.46 -13.72 20.18
C GLU A 179 -10.90 -13.37 19.75
N ASP A 180 -11.63 -12.64 20.60
CA ASP A 180 -12.98 -12.17 20.29
C ASP A 180 -12.96 -11.06 19.23
N GLN A 181 -12.05 -10.08 19.35
CA GLN A 181 -11.89 -9.00 18.36
C GLN A 181 -11.42 -9.55 17.00
N GLU A 182 -10.52 -10.55 16.99
CA GLU A 182 -10.09 -11.22 15.77
C GLU A 182 -11.25 -11.96 15.10
N ARG A 183 -12.02 -12.71 15.89
CA ARG A 183 -13.18 -13.46 15.39
C ARG A 183 -14.26 -12.54 14.84
N GLU A 184 -14.59 -11.46 15.55
CA GLU A 184 -15.55 -10.45 15.10
C GLU A 184 -15.06 -9.75 13.83
N GLY A 185 -13.78 -9.36 13.77
CA GLY A 185 -13.17 -8.75 12.59
C GLY A 185 -13.22 -9.67 11.37
N GLN A 186 -12.83 -10.94 11.53
CA GLN A 186 -12.92 -11.95 10.47
C GLN A 186 -14.35 -12.16 9.99
N GLN A 187 -15.34 -12.19 10.90
CA GLN A 187 -16.75 -12.30 10.51
C GLN A 187 -17.22 -11.12 9.67
N VAL A 188 -16.78 -9.90 9.99
CA VAL A 188 -17.12 -8.71 9.20
C VAL A 188 -16.46 -8.78 7.83
N PHE A 189 -15.16 -9.11 7.76
CA PHE A 189 -14.43 -9.21 6.50
C PHE A 189 -14.94 -10.33 5.59
N SER A 190 -15.33 -11.48 6.13
CA SER A 190 -15.88 -12.60 5.33
C SER A 190 -17.15 -12.25 4.53
N ARG A 191 -17.81 -11.13 4.86
CA ARG A 191 -18.97 -10.58 4.14
C ARG A 191 -18.59 -9.49 3.13
N THR A 192 -17.29 -9.31 2.89
CA THR A 192 -16.71 -8.35 1.95
C THR A 192 -15.77 -9.07 1.00
N SER A 193 -15.23 -8.36 0.00
CA SER A 193 -14.22 -8.90 -0.91
C SER A 193 -12.87 -9.16 -0.23
N ALA A 194 -12.65 -8.66 0.99
CA ALA A 194 -11.43 -8.88 1.75
C ALA A 194 -11.52 -10.15 2.60
N PRO A 195 -10.55 -11.08 2.56
CA PRO A 195 -10.62 -12.36 3.26
C PRO A 195 -10.38 -12.28 4.78
N GLY A 196 -10.07 -11.09 5.31
CA GLY A 196 -9.64 -10.86 6.70
C GLY A 196 -8.35 -10.04 6.74
N ALA A 197 -7.95 -9.59 7.93
CA ALA A 197 -6.68 -8.89 8.14
C ALA A 197 -5.83 -9.66 9.16
N ALA A 198 -4.67 -10.15 8.73
CA ALA A 198 -3.70 -10.81 9.62
C ALA A 198 -2.80 -9.79 10.31
N SER A 199 -2.67 -9.96 11.63
CA SER A 199 -1.79 -9.15 12.45
C SER A 199 -0.34 -9.62 12.34
N ARG A 200 0.61 -8.68 12.28
CA ARG A 200 2.05 -8.98 12.21
C ARG A 200 2.85 -8.04 13.09
N THR A 201 3.91 -8.55 13.73
CA THR A 201 4.83 -7.73 14.52
C THR A 201 5.69 -6.84 13.62
N PRO A 202 6.27 -5.75 14.14
CA PRO A 202 7.23 -4.95 13.38
C PRO A 202 8.41 -5.76 12.81
N GLU A 203 8.85 -6.80 13.50
CA GLU A 203 9.92 -7.69 13.04
C GLU A 203 9.48 -8.52 11.84
N GLN A 204 8.26 -9.08 11.88
CA GLN A 204 7.68 -9.79 10.73
C GLN A 204 7.50 -8.86 9.53
N VAL A 205 7.06 -7.62 9.74
CA VAL A 205 6.96 -6.63 8.66
C VAL A 205 8.33 -6.23 8.14
N SER A 206 9.35 -6.15 9.01
CA SER A 206 10.73 -5.88 8.61
C SER A 206 11.32 -6.99 7.74
N ALA A 207 10.91 -8.24 7.94
CA ALA A 207 11.36 -9.37 7.11
C ALA A 207 10.89 -9.24 5.64
N PHE A 208 9.83 -8.47 5.35
CA PHE A 208 9.46 -8.16 3.96
C PHE A 208 10.50 -7.35 3.20
N PHE A 209 11.53 -6.82 3.86
CA PHE A 209 12.62 -6.08 3.24
C PHE A 209 13.95 -6.85 3.22
N GLU A 210 13.95 -8.15 3.54
CA GLU A 210 15.18 -8.95 3.58
C GLU A 210 16.00 -8.81 2.29
N GLY A 211 17.31 -8.57 2.46
CA GLY A 211 18.25 -8.36 1.36
C GLY A 211 18.25 -6.97 0.73
N LEU A 212 17.44 -6.03 1.24
CA LEU A 212 17.43 -4.63 0.82
C LEU A 212 17.99 -3.71 1.92
N ASP A 213 18.49 -2.55 1.51
CA ASP A 213 18.94 -1.51 2.44
C ASP A 213 17.76 -0.68 2.91
N LEU A 214 17.36 -0.85 4.17
CA LEU A 214 16.33 -0.04 4.80
C LEU A 214 16.75 1.44 4.83
N VAL A 215 15.88 2.30 4.33
CA VAL A 215 16.04 3.76 4.44
C VAL A 215 15.69 4.16 5.86
N GLU A 216 16.62 4.88 6.52
CA GLU A 216 16.39 5.46 7.85
C GLU A 216 15.05 6.22 7.91
N PRO A 217 14.20 5.97 8.94
CA PRO A 217 14.49 5.27 10.20
C PRO A 217 14.19 3.75 10.22
N GLY A 218 14.12 3.09 9.07
CA GLY A 218 13.74 1.68 8.96
C GLY A 218 12.22 1.46 9.06
N VAL A 219 11.80 0.33 9.63
CA VAL A 219 10.38 0.02 9.84
C VAL A 219 9.92 0.61 11.17
N VAL A 220 9.04 1.61 11.08
CA VAL A 220 8.53 2.35 12.25
C VAL A 220 7.02 2.57 12.11
N ALA A 221 6.39 3.03 13.19
CA ALA A 221 5.02 3.55 13.12
C ALA A 221 4.92 4.63 12.04
N LEU A 222 3.88 4.59 11.21
CA LEU A 222 3.79 5.36 9.96
C LEU A 222 4.11 6.85 10.14
N GLN A 223 3.56 7.49 11.18
CA GLN A 223 3.75 8.89 11.52
C GLN A 223 5.19 9.26 11.90
N LYS A 224 6.02 8.27 12.28
CA LYS A 224 7.44 8.46 12.63
C LYS A 224 8.35 8.35 11.41
N TRP A 225 7.86 7.82 10.29
CA TRP A 225 8.66 7.71 9.08
C TRP A 225 8.78 9.08 8.40
N ARG A 226 9.95 9.72 8.59
CA ARG A 226 10.34 11.03 8.02
C ARG A 226 9.23 12.10 8.10
N PRO A 227 8.69 12.40 9.29
CA PRO A 227 7.56 13.32 9.44
C PRO A 227 7.88 14.69 8.84
N LEU A 228 6.86 15.31 8.25
CA LEU A 228 6.88 16.75 7.95
C LEU A 228 6.63 17.51 9.25
N ASP A 229 6.96 18.81 9.32
CA ASP A 229 6.98 19.64 10.54
C ASP A 229 5.62 19.90 11.23
N VAL A 230 4.63 19.01 11.07
CA VAL A 230 3.33 19.05 11.75
C VAL A 230 2.99 17.66 12.29
N PRO A 231 2.95 17.46 13.62
CA PRO A 231 2.51 16.19 14.18
C PRO A 231 0.99 16.05 14.06
N ILE A 232 0.51 15.03 13.33
CA ILE A 232 -0.93 14.84 13.07
C ILE A 232 -1.61 13.96 14.14
N VAL A 233 -0.88 13.21 14.97
CA VAL A 233 -1.52 12.27 15.93
C VAL A 233 -0.87 12.32 17.32
N LYS A 234 -1.70 12.35 18.37
CA LYS A 234 -1.29 12.13 19.77
C LYS A 234 -0.58 10.78 19.87
N GLN A 235 0.57 10.72 20.54
CA GLN A 235 1.25 9.46 20.83
C GLN A 235 0.32 8.53 21.62
N GLY A 236 -0.17 7.49 20.95
CA GLY A 236 -1.02 6.43 21.47
C GLY A 236 -0.97 5.25 20.51
N GLU A 237 -0.95 4.05 21.09
CA GLU A 237 -0.59 2.71 20.58
C GLU A 237 -0.75 2.46 19.07
N ALA A 238 0.32 1.88 18.52
CA ALA A 238 0.58 1.77 17.11
C ALA A 238 -0.49 0.93 16.39
N GLY A 239 -1.10 1.49 15.34
CA GLY A 239 -2.10 0.78 14.53
C GLY A 239 -1.61 0.34 13.15
N ALA A 240 -0.46 0.85 12.72
CA ALA A 240 0.25 0.44 11.50
C ALA A 240 1.73 0.83 11.55
N VAL A 241 2.58 0.05 10.90
CA VAL A 241 3.99 0.36 10.65
C VAL A 241 4.28 0.36 9.15
N GLY A 242 5.38 1.00 8.75
CA GLY A 242 5.83 0.98 7.38
C GLY A 242 7.31 1.28 7.24
N GLY A 243 7.84 0.91 6.08
CA GLY A 243 9.25 1.07 5.74
C GLY A 243 9.44 1.29 4.25
N VAL A 244 10.61 1.81 3.91
CA VAL A 244 11.09 1.99 2.54
C VAL A 244 12.48 1.36 2.50
N ALA A 245 12.74 0.50 1.53
CA ALA A 245 14.06 -0.09 1.34
C ALA A 245 14.52 0.04 -0.10
N ARG A 246 15.82 0.24 -0.27
CA ARG A 246 16.49 0.37 -1.56
C ARG A 246 17.16 -0.95 -1.94
N HIS A 247 17.01 -1.37 -3.18
CA HIS A 247 17.87 -2.41 -3.74
C HIS A 247 19.23 -1.78 -4.08
N THR A 248 20.26 -2.12 -3.34
CA THR A 248 21.65 -1.79 -3.68
C THR A 248 22.30 -2.99 -4.36
N PRO A 249 23.26 -2.79 -5.29
CA PRO A 249 24.05 -3.90 -5.79
C PRO A 249 24.87 -4.49 -4.64
N ALA A 250 24.92 -5.83 -4.58
CA ALA A 250 25.84 -6.56 -3.70
C ALA A 250 27.30 -6.38 -4.14
#